data_AF-A0AA37STE2-F1
#
_entry.id   AF-A0AA37STE2-F1
#
_cell.length_a   1.000
_cell.length_b   1.000
_cell.length_c   1.000
_cell.angle_alpha   90.00
_cell.angle_beta   90.00
_cell.angle_gamma   90.00
#
_symmetry.space_group_name_H-M   'P 1'
#
loop_
_entity.id
_entity.type
_entity.pdbx_description
1 polymer ?
#
loop_
_entity_poly.entity_id
_entity_poly.type
_entity_poly.pdbx_seq_one_letter_code
_entity_poly.pdbx_strand_id
1 'polypeptide(L)' 'MENTETQSWLDFAFGCKYIDKDDFLLLKKQSEEVGIILKYMMSNPKKFS' A
#
# COMPACT_ATOMS: atom_id res chain seq x y z
N MET A 1 3.24 5.70 -7.45
CA MET A 1 4.29 6.60 -6.94
C MET A 1 4.14 6.70 -5.43
N GLU A 2 3.11 7.40 -4.92
CA GLU A 2 2.85 7.48 -3.46
C GLU A 2 2.61 6.14 -2.75
N ASN A 3 1.77 5.26 -3.31
CA ASN A 3 1.49 3.97 -2.64
C ASN A 3 2.73 3.07 -2.58
N THR A 4 3.55 3.08 -3.63
CA THR A 4 4.83 2.35 -3.67
C THR A 4 5.85 2.94 -2.69
N GLU A 5 5.88 4.27 -2.57
CA GLU A 5 6.71 4.96 -1.58
C GLU A 5 6.26 4.60 -0.15
N THR A 6 4.95 4.58 0.11
CA THR A 6 4.40 4.16 1.41
C THR A 6 4.81 2.73 1.77
N GLN A 7 4.78 1.79 0.83
CA GLN A 7 5.25 0.42 1.08
C GLN A 7 6.75 0.37 1.42
N SER A 8 7.54 1.23 0.79
CA SER A 8 8.98 1.34 1.08
C SER A 8 9.22 1.88 2.49
N TRP A 9 8.39 2.82 2.95
CA TRP A 9 8.40 3.30 4.33
C TRP A 9 7.99 2.23 5.34
N LEU A 10 7.04 1.36 5.00
CA LEU A 10 6.68 0.21 5.85
C LEU A 10 7.85 -0.78 5.97
N ASP A 11 8.53 -1.08 4.86
CA ASP A 11 9.72 -1.96 4.87
C ASP A 11 10.84 -1.38 5.75
N PHE A 12 11.06 -0.06 5.65
CA PHE A 12 12.03 0.64 6.50
C PHE A 12 11.63 0.61 7.98
N ALA A 13 10.37 0.94 8.30
CA ALA A 13 9.87 0.94 9.68
C ALA A 13 9.98 -0.44 10.34
N PHE A 14 9.67 -1.50 9.59
CA PHE A 14 9.83 -2.87 10.06
C PHE A 14 11.32 -3.25 10.23
N GLY A 15 12.17 -2.91 9.27
CA GLY A 15 13.62 -3.14 9.37
C GLY A 15 14.28 -2.45 10.57
N CYS A 16 13.79 -1.26 10.92
CA CYS A 16 14.21 -0.51 12.11
C CYS A 16 13.46 -0.91 13.40
N LYS A 17 12.55 -1.89 13.34
CA LYS A 17 11.75 -2.38 14.49
C LYS A 17 10.88 -1.29 15.15
N TYR A 18 10.42 -0.29 14.39
CA TYR A 18 9.42 0.67 14.86
C TYR A 18 8.02 0.07 14.93
N ILE A 19 7.76 -0.96 14.13
CA ILE A 19 6.53 -1.73 14.10
C ILE A 19 6.87 -3.22 14.16
N ASP A 20 5.95 -4.01 14.70
CA ASP A 20 6.11 -5.46 14.73
C ASP A 20 5.69 -6.13 13.40
N LYS A 21 5.82 -7.44 13.35
CA LYS A 21 5.53 -8.22 12.14
C LYS A 21 4.05 -8.22 11.80
N ASP A 22 3.16 -8.22 12.80
CA ASP A 22 1.73 -8.31 12.58
C ASP A 22 1.21 -6.98 12.03
N ASP A 23 1.68 -5.86 12.61
CA ASP A 23 1.42 -4.51 12.10
C ASP A 23 1.97 -4.33 10.67
N PHE A 24 3.21 -4.75 10.41
CA PHE A 24 3.80 -4.66 9.08
C PHE A 24 2.99 -5.43 8.03
N LEU A 25 2.61 -6.67 8.32
CA LEU A 25 1.83 -7.50 7.39
C LEU A 25 0.44 -6.91 7.14
N LEU A 26 -0.23 -6.41 8.19
CA LEU A 26 -1.54 -5.77 8.07
C LEU A 26 -1.48 -4.53 7.19
N LEU A 27 -0.56 -3.61 7.50
CA LEU A 27 -0.42 -2.34 6.80
C LEU A 27 0.03 -2.54 5.34
N LYS A 28 0.94 -3.48 5.08
CA LYS A 28 1.41 -3.79 3.73
C LYS A 28 0.28 -4.34 2.88
N LYS A 29 -0.53 -5.27 3.42
CA LYS A 29 -1.71 -5.80 2.73
C LYS A 29 -2.72 -4.71 2.39
N GLN A 30 -3.02 -3.81 3.33
CA GLN A 30 -3.95 -2.70 3.09
C GLN A 30 -3.46 -1.76 1.99
N SER A 31 -2.16 -1.44 1.99
CA SER A 31 -1.55 -0.64 0.93
C SER A 31 -1.63 -1.33 -0.44
N GLU A 32 -1.42 -2.65 -0.51
CA GLU A 32 -1.58 -3.42 -1.74
C GLU A 32 -3.02 -3.36 -2.28
N GLU A 33 -4.02 -3.53 -1.41
CA GLU A 33 -5.43 -3.43 -1.78
C GLU A 33 -5.77 -2.05 -2.37
N VAL A 34 -5.29 -0.96 -1.76
CA VAL A 34 -5.44 0.40 -2.31
C VAL A 34 -4.82 0.49 -3.72
N GLY A 35 -3.63 -0.09 -3.92
CA GLY A 35 -2.98 -0.13 -5.23
C GLY A 35 -3.81 -0.85 -6.30
N ILE A 36 -4.45 -1.95 -5.93
CA ILE A 36 -5.36 -2.70 -6.82
C ILE A 36 -6.57 -1.85 -7.20
N ILE A 37 -7.20 -1.18 -6.23
CA ILE A 37 -8.38 -0.33 -6.47
C ILE A 37 -7.99 0.84 -7.37
N LEU A 38 -6.89 1.53 -7.09
CA LEU A 38 -6.40 2.63 -7.93
C LEU A 38 -6.13 2.17 -9.36
N LYS A 39 -5.46 1.03 -9.53
CA LYS A 39 -5.23 0.43 -10.85
C LYS A 39 -6.54 0.13 -11.57
N TYR A 40 -7.54 -0.39 -10.86
CA TYR A 40 -8.86 -0.66 -11.42
C TYR A 40 -9.55 0.63 -11.88
N MET A 41 -9.54 1.69 -11.07
CA MET A 41 -10.11 2.99 -11.42
C MET A 41 -9.42 3.57 -12.66
N MET A 42 -8.08 3.57 -12.70
CA MET A 42 -7.29 4.04 -13.83
C MET A 42 -7.59 3.26 -15.12
N SER A 43 -7.85 1.96 -15.00
CA SER A 43 -8.21 1.10 -16.14
C SER A 43 -9.67 1.26 -16.58
N ASN A 44 -10.54 1.80 -15.71
CA ASN A 44 -11.98 1.95 -15.94
C ASN A 44 -12.47 3.39 -15.68
N PRO A 45 -11.85 4.44 -16.23
CA PRO A 45 -12.12 5.82 -15.83
C PRO A 45 -13.59 6.22 -16.02
N LYS A 46 -14.27 5.69 -17.05
CA LYS A 46 -15.70 5.94 -17.31
C LYS A 46 -16.66 5.46 -16.21
N LYS A 47 -16.22 4.54 -15.34
CA LYS A 47 -17.02 4.06 -14.19
C LYS A 47 -16.88 4.96 -12.95
N PHE A 48 -15.88 5.84 -12.95
CA PHE A 48 -15.47 6.64 -11.80
C PHE A 48 -15.36 8.15 -12.14
N SER A 49 -15.83 8.53 -13.32
CA SER A 49 -15.93 9.92 -13.81
C SER A 49 -17.26 10.55 -13.42
#